data_AF-A0A968IM49-F1
#
_entry.id   AF-A0A968IM49-F1
#
_cell.length_a   1.000
_cell.length_b   1.000
_cell.length_c   1.000
_cell.angle_alpha   90.00
_cell.angle_beta   90.00
_cell.angle_gamma   90.00
#
_symmetry.space_group_name_H-M   'P 1'
#
loop_
_entity.id
_entity.type
_entity.pdbx_description
1 polymer ?
#
loop_
_entity_poly.entity_id
_entity_poly.type
_entity_poly.pdbx_seq_one_letter_code
_entity_poly.pdbx_strand_id
1 'polypeptide(L)'
;HLIPAELVSRLQSLVQQHEIYRIKGFVAVPNKAMRLVVQGVGNRFDTFYDRLWQADEPHQTRLVFIGRSLQQSQISPALLADCA
;
A
#
# COMPACT_ATOMS: atom_id res chain seq x y z
N HIS A 1 -11.69 0.30 7.22
CA HIS A 1 -11.15 1.66 6.94
C HIS A 1 -9.62 1.60 6.97
N LEU A 2 -8.92 1.95 5.89
CA LEU A 2 -7.47 1.74 5.79
C LEU A 2 -6.70 2.86 6.51
N ILE A 3 -6.22 2.61 7.72
CA ILE A 3 -5.37 3.57 8.46
C ILE A 3 -3.92 3.43 7.96
N PRO A 4 -3.21 4.52 7.63
CA PRO A 4 -1.85 4.45 7.06
C PRO A 4 -0.86 3.61 7.88
N ALA A 5 -0.89 3.73 9.21
CA ALA A 5 -0.01 2.96 10.09
C ALA A 5 -0.29 1.45 10.02
N GLU A 6 -1.56 1.05 9.97
CA GLU A 6 -1.97 -0.36 9.85
C GLU A 6 -1.59 -0.92 8.49
N LEU A 7 -1.75 -0.14 7.42
CA LEU A 7 -1.27 -0.52 6.10
C LEU A 7 0.23 -0.78 6.12
N VAL A 8 1.04 0.14 6.67
CA VAL A 8 2.50 -0.05 6.76
C VAL A 8 2.84 -1.32 7.52
N SER A 9 2.17 -1.59 8.65
CA SER A 9 2.38 -2.84 9.41
C SER A 9 2.09 -4.09 8.57
N ARG A 10 0.98 -4.10 7.81
CA ARG A 10 0.63 -5.22 6.92
C ARG A 10 1.63 -5.39 5.80
N LEU A 11 2.07 -4.29 5.20
CA LEU A 11 3.11 -4.30 4.17
C LEU A 11 4.41 -4.89 4.73
N GLN A 12 4.83 -4.49 5.94
CA GLN A 12 5.99 -5.05 6.64
C GLN A 12 5.87 -6.58 6.83
N SER A 13 4.71 -7.07 7.27
CA SER A 13 4.46 -8.51 7.40
C SER A 13 4.56 -9.23 6.05
N LEU A 14 4.02 -8.65 4.98
CA LEU A 14 4.11 -9.25 3.64
C LEU A 14 5.56 -9.38 3.17
N VAL A 15 6.42 -8.37 3.40
CA VAL A 15 7.84 -8.46 3.03
C VAL A 15 8.62 -9.47 3.88
N GLN A 16 8.14 -9.80 5.08
CA GLN A 16 8.73 -10.85 5.92
C GLN A 16 8.31 -12.25 5.48
N GLN A 17 7.11 -12.40 4.90
CA GLN A 17 6.51 -13.68 4.54
C GLN A 17 6.78 -14.09 3.08
N HIS A 18 7.08 -13.13 2.21
CA HIS A 18 7.24 -13.35 0.78
C HIS A 18 8.53 -12.69 0.27
N GLU A 19 9.08 -13.20 -0.85
CA GLU A 19 10.24 -12.61 -1.54
C GLU A 19 9.87 -11.29 -2.26
N ILE A 20 9.46 -10.28 -1.51
CA ILE A 20 9.15 -8.94 -1.99
C ILE A 20 10.37 -8.05 -1.76
N TYR A 21 10.85 -7.39 -2.80
CA TYR A 21 12.02 -6.51 -2.74
C TYR A 21 11.63 -5.04 -2.59
N ARG A 22 10.56 -4.63 -3.28
CA ARG A 22 10.08 -3.25 -3.28
C ARG A 22 8.57 -3.21 -3.37
N ILE A 23 7.97 -2.27 -2.63
CA ILE A 23 6.57 -1.91 -2.76
C ILE A 23 6.49 -0.40 -2.98
N LYS A 24 5.66 0.05 -3.91
CA LYS A 24 5.40 1.49 -4.11
C LYS A 24 3.99 1.74 -4.59
N GLY A 25 3.48 2.95 -4.38
CA GLY A 25 2.24 3.37 -4.99
C GLY A 25 1.54 4.47 -4.24
N PHE A 26 0.23 4.58 -4.49
CA PHE A 26 -0.64 5.58 -3.90
C PHE A 26 -1.78 4.89 -3.16
N VAL A 27 -2.22 5.50 -2.08
CA VAL A 27 -3.30 5.01 -1.24
C VAL A 27 -4.38 6.08 -1.15
N ALA A 28 -5.61 5.67 -1.44
CA ALA A 28 -6.81 6.47 -1.19
C ALA A 28 -7.16 6.34 0.30
N VAL A 29 -6.84 7.38 1.08
CA VAL A 29 -7.16 7.44 2.51
C VAL A 29 -8.57 8.01 2.65
N PRO A 30 -9.52 7.32 3.30
CA PRO A 30 -10.88 7.84 3.34
C PRO A 30 -10.94 9.15 4.14
N ASN A 31 -11.84 10.05 3.74
CA ASN A 31 -11.95 11.41 4.27
C ASN A 31 -10.68 12.29 4.07
N LYS A 32 -9.78 11.93 3.15
CA LYS A 32 -8.65 12.76 2.74
C LYS A 32 -8.66 13.01 1.24
N ALA A 33 -8.57 14.28 0.84
CA ALA A 33 -8.52 14.68 -0.56
C ALA A 33 -7.12 14.54 -1.19
N MET A 34 -6.09 14.26 -0.38
CA MET A 34 -4.71 14.05 -0.84
C MET A 34 -4.39 12.57 -0.99
N ARG A 35 -3.60 12.24 -2.01
CA ARG A 35 -3.03 10.90 -2.17
C ARG A 35 -1.89 10.70 -1.19
N LEU A 36 -1.90 9.57 -0.50
CA LEU A 36 -0.77 9.13 0.31
C LEU A 36 0.18 8.32 -0.57
N VAL A 37 1.43 8.77 -0.70
CA VAL A 37 2.50 8.00 -1.33
C VAL A 37 3.01 6.98 -0.33
N VAL A 38 3.18 5.74 -0.79
CA VAL A 38 3.87 4.68 -0.06
C VAL A 38 5.08 4.24 -0.88
N GLN A 39 6.22 4.11 -0.23
CA GLN A 39 7.41 3.50 -0.82
C GLN A 39 8.16 2.69 0.23
N GLY A 40 8.60 1.49 -0.15
CA GLY A 40 9.41 0.65 0.73
C GLY A 40 10.35 -0.28 -0.04
N VAL A 41 11.53 -0.50 0.55
CA VAL A 41 12.56 -1.43 0.08
C VAL A 41 12.92 -2.34 1.26
N GLY A 42 12.77 -3.65 1.07
CA GLY A 42 12.80 -4.59 2.19
C GLY A 42 11.77 -4.19 3.27
N ASN A 43 12.18 -4.18 4.54
CA ASN A 43 11.29 -3.89 5.67
C ASN A 43 11.11 -2.39 5.99
N ARG A 44 11.77 -1.49 5.25
CA ARG A 44 11.74 -0.05 5.51
C ARG A 44 10.70 0.61 4.61
N PHE A 45 9.79 1.36 5.23
CA PHE A 45 8.70 2.05 4.54
C PHE A 45 8.65 3.51 4.96
N ASP A 46 8.44 4.37 3.96
CA ASP A 46 8.14 5.77 4.14
C ASP A 46 6.77 6.08 3.53
N THR A 47 6.07 7.02 4.16
CA THR A 47 4.80 7.54 3.65
C THR A 47 4.76 9.05 3.76
N PHE A 48 4.17 9.71 2.78
CA PHE A 48 3.94 11.15 2.81
C PHE A 48 2.73 11.51 1.94
N TYR A 49 2.04 12.60 2.28
CA TYR A 49 0.99 13.14 1.44
C TYR A 49 1.62 14.00 0.34
N ASP A 50 1.34 13.68 -0.91
CA ASP A 50 1.99 14.32 -2.07
C ASP A 50 1.16 15.49 -2.61
N ARG A 51 0.02 15.18 -3.26
CA ARG A 51 -0.90 16.20 -3.81
C ARG A 51 -2.35 15.78 -3.69
N LEU A 52 -3.26 16.72 -3.94
CA LEU A 52 -4.68 16.42 -4.15
C LEU A 52 -4.86 15.45 -5.32
N TRP A 53 -5.88 14.60 -5.24
CA TRP A 53 -6.37 13.86 -6.40
C TRP A 53 -6.88 14.85 -7.46
N GLN A 54 -6.57 14.59 -8.73
CA GLN A 54 -7.14 15.37 -9.83
C GLN A 54 -8.59 14.92 -10.09
N ALA A 55 -9.40 15.79 -10.71
CA ALA A 55 -10.82 15.50 -10.94
C ALA A 55 -11.07 14.29 -11.85
N ASP A 56 -10.13 14.03 -12.76
CA ASP A 56 -10.10 12.92 -13.71
C ASP A 56 -9.24 11.73 -13.25
N GLU A 57 -8.59 11.84 -12.09
CA GLU A 57 -7.78 10.77 -11.51
C GLU A 57 -8.66 9.84 -10.66
N PRO A 58 -8.67 8.52 -10.91
CA PRO A 58 -9.42 7.59 -10.08
C PRO A 58 -8.93 7.65 -8.62
N HIS A 59 -9.83 7.95 -7.69
CA HIS A 59 -9.54 7.99 -6.25
C HIS A 59 -9.44 6.57 -5.68
N GLN A 60 -8.38 5.85 -6.07
CA GLN A 60 -8.19 4.44 -5.74
C GLN A 60 -6.78 4.15 -5.22
N THR A 61 -6.69 3.18 -4.33
CA THR A 61 -5.40 2.61 -3.92
C THR A 61 -4.82 1.79 -5.06
N ARG A 62 -3.55 2.04 -5.37
CA ARG A 62 -2.77 1.28 -6.35
C ARG A 62 -1.38 1.06 -5.80
N LEU A 63 -1.06 -0.19 -5.49
CA LEU A 63 0.26 -0.62 -5.03
C LEU A 63 0.89 -1.56 -6.05
N VAL A 64 2.18 -1.39 -6.27
CA VAL A 64 3.01 -2.24 -7.12
C VAL A 64 3.97 -3.00 -6.21
N PHE A 65 3.97 -4.32 -6.35
CA PHE A 65 4.84 -5.24 -5.63
C PHE A 65 5.88 -5.78 -6.62
N ILE A 66 7.15 -5.68 -6.26
CA ILE A 66 8.28 -6.17 -7.06
C ILE A 66 8.97 -7.23 -6.22
N GLY A 67 9.06 -8.45 -6.75
CA GLY A 67 9.57 -9.60 -6.01
C GLY A 67 9.64 -10.83 -6.89
N ARG A 68 9.91 -11.98 -6.28
CA ARG A 68 10.00 -13.28 -6.94
C ARG A 68 8.83 -14.18 -6.55
N SER A 69 8.34 -14.97 -7.51
CA SER A 69 7.28 -15.97 -7.31
C SER A 69 6.01 -15.44 -6.63
N LEU A 70 5.71 -14.15 -6.82
CA LEU A 70 4.58 -13.49 -6.16
C LEU A 70 3.26 -13.98 -6.76
N GLN A 71 2.34 -14.39 -5.89
CA GLN A 71 0.98 -14.77 -6.26
C GLN A 71 0.00 -13.74 -5.74
N GLN A 72 -0.80 -13.15 -6.64
CA GLN A 72 -1.76 -12.11 -6.27
C GLN A 72 -2.78 -12.60 -5.22
N SER A 73 -3.16 -13.87 -5.26
CA SER A 73 -4.10 -14.50 -4.32
C SER A 73 -3.57 -14.57 -2.88
N GLN A 74 -2.25 -14.52 -2.68
CA GLN A 74 -1.63 -14.52 -1.35
C GLN A 74 -1.48 -13.10 -0.80
N ILE A 75 -1.32 -12.11 -1.67
CA ILE A 75 -1.06 -10.71 -1.28
C ILE A 75 -2.36 -9.92 -1.07
N SER A 76 -3.34 -10.07 -1.97
CA SER A 76 -4.55 -9.24 -1.99
C SER A 76 -5.40 -9.34 -0.71
N PRO A 77 -5.62 -10.53 -0.10
CA PRO A 77 -6.41 -10.63 1.12
C PRO A 77 -5.81 -9.86 2.30
N ALA A 78 -4.47 -9.84 2.44
CA ALA A 78 -3.79 -9.12 3.51
C ALA A 78 -3.98 -7.59 3.41
N LEU A 79 -4.19 -7.06 2.21
CA LEU A 79 -4.47 -5.65 1.95
C LEU A 79 -5.95 -5.27 2.18
N LEU A 80 -6.87 -6.18 1.84
CA LEU A 80 -8.31 -5.93 1.82
C LEU A 80 -9.03 -6.30 3.12
N ALA A 81 -8.39 -6.99 4.06
CA ALA A 81 -9.02 -7.30 5.33
C ALA A 81 -9.35 -5.98 6.05
N ASP A 82 -10.62 -5.60 6.11
CA ASP A 82 -11.06 -4.49 6.94
C ASP A 82 -10.73 -4.83 8.40
N CYS A 83 -10.14 -3.87 9.11
CA CYS A 83 -10.11 -3.93 10.57
C CYS A 83 -11.57 -3.90 11.05
N ALA A 84 -11.99 -5.00 11.67
CA ALA A 84 -13.26 -5.11 12.38
C ALA A 84 -13.27 -4.20 13.61
#